data_AF-A0A519SNV3-F1
#
_entry.id   AF-A0A519SNV3-F1
#
_cell.length_a   1.000
_cell.length_b   1.000
_cell.length_c   1.000
_cell.angle_alpha   90.00
_cell.angle_beta   90.00
_cell.angle_gamma   90.00
#
_symmetry.space_group_name_H-M   'P 1'
#
loop_
_entity.id
_entity.type
_entity.pdbx_description
1 polymer ?
#
loop_
_entity_poly.entity_id
_entity_poly.type
_entity_poly.pdbx_seq_one_letter_code
_entity_poly.pdbx_strand_id
1 'polypeptide(L)'
;MPSLGSPASRTSFGTAGPARPGASGPKGPPRRVTWRSLNEGLIRKNIPASPPSLLPLRYAIYVRSFETSSWFARPFTSQGDGRGFSTKLGRATTARIHLKIQVELNPGWGKICLQTKSWFSATHQYNFPVYPFRFEQGGVAHPVHQTGIRSGTSGNTYWFRVQAAEPVIARLPVVGSMTPSISLHGSFSVRYANDTLFVYGQGLGDGFPDAEYFVVAARGKAVLLSTYKHPATASPLWDLPGERQVPLLEISASIDLACNRQFVWEWFLGHHYNKMGTRAIPLSLTH
;
A
#
# COMPACT_ATOMS: atom_id res chain seq x y z
N MET A 1 43.50 0.24 51.23
CA MET A 1 44.93 0.62 51.14
C MET A 1 45.75 -0.62 51.43
N PRO A 2 46.88 -0.93 50.77
CA PRO A 2 47.62 -0.27 49.66
C PRO A 2 47.47 -1.09 48.35
N SER A 3 48.29 -0.98 47.31
CA SER A 3 48.59 0.11 46.38
C SER A 3 49.18 -0.53 45.09
N LEU A 4 49.02 0.19 43.98
CA LEU A 4 49.90 0.26 42.78
C LEU A 4 50.31 -1.01 42.00
N GLY A 5 50.04 -0.96 40.70
CA GLY A 5 50.75 -1.73 39.68
C GLY A 5 50.18 -1.57 38.27
N SER A 6 50.55 -0.51 37.55
CA SER A 6 50.36 -0.42 36.09
C SER A 6 51.46 -1.17 35.35
N PRO A 7 51.18 -1.76 34.17
CA PRO A 7 52.19 -1.76 33.12
C PRO A 7 51.66 -1.35 31.72
N ALA A 8 52.36 -0.34 31.19
CA ALA A 8 52.92 -0.20 29.84
C ALA A 8 52.08 -0.58 28.59
N SER A 9 51.83 0.46 27.78
CA SER A 9 51.39 0.39 26.39
C SER A 9 52.48 -0.17 25.47
N ARG A 10 52.10 -1.02 24.51
CA ARG A 10 52.96 -1.49 23.43
C ARG A 10 52.44 -0.94 22.09
N THR A 11 53.14 0.05 21.56
CA THR A 11 53.02 0.52 20.17
C THR A 11 53.71 -0.48 19.24
N SER A 12 53.02 -0.93 18.21
CA SER A 12 53.61 -1.69 17.10
C SER A 12 53.61 -0.81 15.85
N PHE A 13 54.79 -0.59 15.28
CA PHE A 13 54.97 0.03 13.98
C PHE A 13 54.90 -1.08 12.92
N GLY A 14 53.82 -1.09 12.13
CA GLY A 14 53.74 -1.88 10.91
C GLY A 14 54.38 -1.10 9.76
N THR A 15 55.49 -1.60 9.24
CA THR A 15 56.13 -1.08 8.03
C THR A 15 55.37 -1.53 6.78
N ALA A 16 54.85 -0.58 6.03
CA ALA A 16 54.27 -0.81 4.70
C ALA A 16 55.40 -1.02 3.67
N GLY A 17 55.43 -2.20 3.05
CA GLY A 17 56.30 -2.48 1.92
C GLY A 17 55.85 -1.74 0.64
N PRO A 18 56.74 -1.52 -0.34
CA PRO A 18 56.45 -0.73 -1.54
C PRO A 18 55.47 -1.43 -2.48
N ALA A 19 54.69 -0.61 -3.19
CA ALA A 19 53.68 -1.05 -4.15
C ALA A 19 54.30 -1.75 -5.37
N ARG A 20 53.76 -2.92 -5.73
CA ARG A 20 54.08 -3.61 -7.00
C ARG A 20 53.47 -2.84 -8.18
N PRO A 21 54.25 -2.43 -9.19
CA PRO A 21 53.71 -1.89 -10.43
C PRO A 21 53.26 -3.04 -11.35
N GLY A 22 52.03 -2.97 -11.88
CA GLY A 22 51.64 -3.75 -13.06
C GLY A 22 50.45 -4.70 -12.98
N ALA A 23 49.42 -4.46 -12.17
CA ALA A 23 48.17 -5.23 -12.23
C ALA A 23 47.05 -4.46 -12.95
N SER A 24 47.13 -4.34 -14.27
CA SER A 24 45.97 -3.98 -15.09
C SER A 24 45.06 -5.21 -15.23
N GLY A 25 44.04 -5.30 -14.36
CA GLY A 25 42.99 -6.31 -14.48
C GLY A 25 42.20 -6.14 -15.79
N PRO A 26 41.58 -7.23 -16.30
CA PRO A 26 40.86 -7.20 -17.57
C PRO A 26 39.67 -6.23 -17.48
N LYS A 27 39.60 -5.28 -18.43
CA LYS A 27 38.42 -4.44 -18.67
C LYS A 27 37.27 -5.37 -19.03
N GLY A 28 36.32 -5.54 -18.11
CA GLY A 28 35.08 -6.24 -18.36
C GLY A 28 34.31 -5.64 -19.55
N PRO A 29 33.39 -6.40 -20.16
CA PRO A 29 32.65 -5.96 -21.33
C PRO A 29 31.92 -4.62 -21.05
N PRO A 30 31.85 -3.73 -22.04
CA PRO A 30 31.22 -2.43 -21.87
C PRO A 30 29.79 -2.60 -21.34
N ARG A 31 29.50 -1.99 -20.19
CA ARG A 31 28.15 -1.97 -19.61
C ARG A 31 27.19 -1.44 -20.67
N ARG A 32 26.18 -2.25 -21.01
CA ARG A 32 25.11 -1.87 -21.91
C ARG A 32 24.35 -0.70 -21.31
N VAL A 33 24.65 0.52 -21.78
CA VAL A 33 23.90 1.73 -21.45
C VAL A 33 22.52 1.54 -22.07
N THR A 34 21.51 1.36 -21.24
CA THR A 34 20.12 1.31 -21.69
C THR A 34 19.59 2.73 -21.81
N TRP A 35 18.59 2.95 -22.66
CA TRP A 35 17.89 4.25 -22.74
C TRP A 35 17.41 4.77 -21.37
N ARG A 36 17.14 3.86 -20.41
CA ARG A 36 16.89 4.20 -19.00
C ARG A 36 18.05 4.96 -18.34
N SER A 37 19.29 4.52 -18.49
CA SER A 37 20.44 5.16 -17.83
C SER A 37 20.82 6.52 -18.40
N LEU A 38 20.45 6.81 -19.66
CA LEU A 38 20.69 8.12 -20.27
C LEU A 38 19.67 9.15 -19.80
N ASN A 39 18.39 8.77 -19.69
CA ASN A 39 17.34 9.66 -19.18
C ASN A 39 17.50 9.95 -17.68
N GLU A 40 17.88 8.96 -16.87
CA GLU A 40 18.17 9.18 -15.43
C GLU A 40 19.33 10.17 -15.21
N GLY A 41 20.37 10.13 -16.06
CA GLY A 41 21.53 11.00 -15.95
C GLY A 41 21.30 12.44 -16.41
N LEU A 42 20.51 12.64 -17.47
CA LEU A 42 20.19 13.96 -18.03
C LEU A 42 19.19 14.74 -17.17
N ILE A 43 18.21 14.05 -16.57
CA ILE A 43 17.16 14.70 -15.76
C ILE A 43 17.67 15.07 -14.37
N ARG A 44 18.55 14.25 -13.76
CA ARG A 44 19.10 14.53 -12.42
C ARG A 44 20.19 15.60 -12.41
N LYS A 45 20.82 15.91 -13.54
CA LYS A 45 21.96 16.85 -13.59
C LYS A 45 21.58 18.31 -13.34
N ASN A 46 20.30 18.68 -13.51
CA ASN A 46 19.83 20.06 -13.43
C ASN A 46 18.87 20.36 -12.27
N ILE A 47 18.61 19.40 -11.37
CA ILE A 47 17.84 19.67 -10.16
C ILE A 47 18.85 19.87 -9.02
N PRO A 48 19.07 21.10 -8.52
CA PRO A 48 19.92 21.30 -7.36
C PRO A 48 19.41 20.43 -6.22
N ALA A 49 20.31 19.67 -5.59
CA ALA A 49 20.00 18.88 -4.41
C ALA A 49 19.38 19.83 -3.38
N SER A 50 18.09 19.64 -3.09
CA SER A 50 17.39 20.49 -2.14
C SER A 50 17.97 20.22 -0.75
N PRO A 51 18.21 21.24 0.09
CA PRO A 51 18.61 21.01 1.47
C PRO A 51 17.57 20.11 2.15
N PRO A 52 17.99 19.18 3.04
CA PRO A 52 17.07 18.28 3.72
C PRO A 52 16.03 19.12 4.47
N SER A 53 14.80 19.11 3.98
CA SER A 53 13.72 19.88 4.61
C SER A 53 13.44 19.30 6.00
N LEU A 54 13.49 20.13 7.03
CA LEU A 54 13.17 19.73 8.41
C LEU A 54 11.67 19.49 8.64
N LEU A 55 10.84 19.73 7.62
CA LEU A 55 9.41 19.53 7.72
C LEU A 55 9.08 18.03 7.90
N PRO A 56 7.95 17.67 8.53
CA PRO A 56 7.45 16.29 8.54
C PRO A 56 6.95 15.85 7.17
N LEU A 57 7.22 14.60 6.77
CA LEU A 57 6.69 14.02 5.54
C LEU A 57 5.35 13.36 5.89
N ARG A 58 4.27 13.85 5.29
CA ARG A 58 2.92 13.35 5.54
C ARG A 58 2.35 12.73 4.28
N TYR A 59 1.85 11.51 4.42
CA TYR A 59 1.11 10.82 3.37
C TYR A 59 0.04 9.93 4.02
N ALA A 60 -0.93 9.50 3.21
CA ALA A 60 -1.93 8.54 3.63
C ALA A 60 -2.00 7.40 2.62
N ILE A 61 -1.96 6.16 3.11
CA ILE A 61 -2.28 4.98 2.32
C ILE A 61 -3.77 4.73 2.48
N TYR A 62 -4.46 4.58 1.35
CA TYR A 62 -5.85 4.19 1.30
C TYR A 62 -5.95 2.78 0.76
N VAL A 63 -6.77 1.99 1.43
CA VAL A 63 -7.21 0.67 0.99
C VAL A 63 -8.72 0.73 0.90
N ARG A 64 -9.28 0.41 -0.26
CA ARG A 64 -10.73 0.29 -0.43
C ARG A 64 -11.09 -1.06 -1.01
N SER A 65 -12.22 -1.59 -0.57
CA SER A 65 -12.86 -2.74 -1.21
C SER A 65 -14.30 -2.41 -1.54
N PHE A 66 -14.70 -2.67 -2.78
CA PHE A 66 -15.93 -2.16 -3.38
C PHE A 66 -16.38 -3.07 -4.52
N GLU A 67 -17.65 -3.02 -4.88
CA GLU A 67 -18.19 -3.79 -6.01
C GLU A 67 -18.29 -2.92 -7.26
N THR A 68 -17.56 -3.25 -8.34
CA THR A 68 -17.60 -2.44 -9.56
C THR A 68 -18.98 -2.41 -10.22
N SER A 69 -19.76 -3.48 -10.09
CA SER A 69 -21.12 -3.56 -10.61
C SER A 69 -22.09 -2.68 -9.81
N SER A 70 -23.19 -2.24 -10.41
CA SER A 70 -24.25 -1.51 -9.67
C SER A 70 -25.05 -2.42 -8.73
N TRP A 71 -24.99 -3.73 -8.97
CA TRP A 71 -25.72 -4.77 -8.24
C TRP A 71 -24.89 -6.04 -8.23
N PHE A 72 -24.99 -6.80 -7.16
CA PHE A 72 -24.43 -8.13 -7.08
C PHE A 72 -25.42 -9.06 -6.39
N ALA A 73 -25.41 -10.32 -6.81
CA ALA A 73 -26.42 -11.29 -6.39
C ALA A 73 -25.77 -12.59 -5.92
N ARG A 74 -26.41 -13.22 -4.93
CA ARG A 74 -26.25 -14.57 -4.36
C ARG A 74 -25.64 -14.60 -2.94
N PRO A 75 -26.43 -15.03 -1.92
CA PRO A 75 -27.84 -15.42 -1.99
C PRO A 75 -28.82 -14.22 -1.97
N PHE A 76 -28.34 -12.99 -1.73
CA PHE A 76 -29.13 -11.75 -1.68
C PHE A 76 -28.83 -10.89 -2.90
N THR A 77 -29.77 -10.03 -3.32
CA THR A 77 -29.45 -8.93 -4.25
C THR A 77 -29.10 -7.68 -3.46
N SER A 78 -27.84 -7.27 -3.56
CA SER A 78 -27.29 -6.10 -2.89
C SER A 78 -26.93 -5.01 -3.91
N GLN A 79 -27.05 -3.75 -3.50
CA GLN A 79 -26.48 -2.66 -4.28
C GLN A 79 -24.96 -2.77 -4.29
N GLY A 80 -24.35 -2.79 -5.47
CA GLY A 80 -22.91 -2.61 -5.64
C GLY A 80 -22.52 -1.13 -5.63
N ASP A 81 -21.24 -0.83 -5.81
CA ASP A 81 -20.74 0.55 -5.80
C ASP A 81 -20.85 1.22 -7.18
N GLY A 82 -21.03 0.44 -8.25
CA GLY A 82 -21.36 0.96 -9.58
C GLY A 82 -20.30 1.91 -10.15
N ARG A 83 -19.02 1.70 -9.80
CA ARG A 83 -17.92 2.58 -10.15
C ARG A 83 -16.68 1.80 -10.56
N GLY A 84 -15.80 2.45 -11.32
CA GLY A 84 -14.45 1.94 -11.59
C GLY A 84 -13.45 2.21 -10.47
N PHE A 85 -12.24 1.68 -10.65
CA PHE A 85 -11.07 2.02 -9.86
C PHE A 85 -10.76 3.52 -9.97
N SER A 86 -10.34 4.13 -8.87
CA SER A 86 -10.14 5.57 -8.80
C SER A 86 -9.24 5.95 -7.62
N THR A 87 -8.62 7.12 -7.67
CA THR A 87 -7.95 7.74 -6.51
C THR A 87 -8.75 8.90 -5.91
N LYS A 88 -9.95 9.16 -6.45
CA LYS A 88 -10.83 10.23 -5.97
C LYS A 88 -11.14 10.04 -4.49
N LEU A 89 -11.02 11.13 -3.75
CA LEU A 89 -11.35 11.23 -2.34
C LEU A 89 -12.70 11.95 -2.18
N GLY A 90 -13.37 11.70 -1.05
CA GLY A 90 -14.60 12.40 -0.67
C GLY A 90 -15.79 11.47 -0.51
N ARG A 91 -16.90 12.05 -0.02
CA ARG A 91 -18.11 11.31 0.36
C ARG A 91 -18.81 10.62 -0.82
N ALA A 92 -18.61 11.13 -2.03
CA ALA A 92 -19.21 10.55 -3.24
C ALA A 92 -18.53 9.25 -3.69
N THR A 93 -17.32 8.93 -3.20
CA THR A 93 -16.67 7.67 -3.55
C THR A 93 -17.10 6.59 -2.58
N THR A 94 -17.88 5.61 -3.07
CA THR A 94 -18.43 4.55 -2.24
C THR A 94 -17.49 3.35 -2.14
N ALA A 95 -17.54 2.62 -1.02
CA ALA A 95 -16.87 1.33 -0.86
C ALA A 95 -17.48 0.55 0.32
N ARG A 96 -17.37 -0.78 0.28
CA ARG A 96 -17.74 -1.68 1.39
C ARG A 96 -16.74 -1.62 2.53
N ILE A 97 -15.48 -1.38 2.22
CA ILE A 97 -14.44 -1.06 3.19
C ILE A 97 -13.69 0.15 2.69
N HIS A 98 -13.54 1.13 3.57
CA HIS A 98 -12.51 2.16 3.47
C HIS A 98 -11.57 1.99 4.65
N LEU A 99 -10.27 2.01 4.39
CA LEU A 99 -9.23 2.09 5.40
C LEU A 99 -8.26 3.20 4.97
N LYS A 100 -8.05 4.16 5.86
CA LYS A 100 -7.04 5.20 5.74
C LYS A 100 -5.98 4.97 6.80
N ILE A 101 -4.74 4.84 6.37
CA ILE A 101 -3.55 4.78 7.21
C ILE A 101 -2.74 6.05 6.95
N GLN A 102 -2.87 7.02 7.84
CA GLN A 102 -2.12 8.26 7.79
C GLN A 102 -0.78 8.09 8.49
N VAL A 103 0.29 8.46 7.79
CA VAL A 103 1.66 8.38 8.27
C VAL A 103 2.26 9.78 8.28
N GLU A 104 2.88 10.12 9.40
CA GLU A 104 3.73 11.29 9.52
C GLU A 104 5.13 10.85 9.95
N LEU A 105 6.11 11.11 9.09
CA LEU A 105 7.52 10.88 9.35
C LEU A 105 8.16 12.21 9.75
N ASN A 106 8.55 12.35 11.02
CA ASN A 106 9.27 13.53 11.47
C ASN A 106 10.78 13.25 11.46
N PRO A 107 11.54 13.78 10.48
CA PRO A 107 12.98 13.52 10.37
C PRO A 107 13.77 14.12 11.55
N GLY A 108 13.28 15.19 12.18
CA GLY A 108 13.96 15.83 13.30
C GLY A 108 13.89 15.04 14.61
N TRP A 109 12.87 14.19 14.79
CA TRP A 109 12.61 13.49 16.06
C TRP A 109 12.67 11.97 15.95
N GLY A 110 12.91 11.42 14.74
CA GLY A 110 12.87 9.98 14.50
C GLY A 110 11.51 9.34 14.81
N LYS A 111 10.45 10.14 14.99
CA LYS A 111 9.13 9.70 15.42
C LYS A 111 8.23 9.47 14.21
N ILE A 112 7.55 8.34 14.23
CA ILE A 112 6.53 7.95 13.25
C ILE A 112 5.19 8.01 13.96
N CYS A 113 4.28 8.85 13.47
CA CYS A 113 2.91 8.86 13.94
C CYS A 113 2.03 8.09 12.95
N LEU A 114 1.32 7.09 13.44
CA LEU A 114 0.30 6.36 12.69
C LEU A 114 -1.08 6.79 13.19
N GLN A 115 -1.94 7.18 12.27
CA GLN A 115 -3.37 7.36 12.56
C GLN A 115 -4.15 6.52 11.57
N THR A 116 -5.04 5.69 12.10
CA THR A 116 -5.87 4.81 11.27
C THR A 116 -7.33 5.15 11.44
N LYS A 117 -8.06 5.03 10.33
CA LYS A 117 -9.49 5.24 10.30
C LYS A 117 -10.10 4.27 9.29
N SER A 118 -11.10 3.50 9.71
CA SER A 118 -11.92 2.69 8.82
C SER A 118 -13.38 3.13 8.84
N TRP A 119 -14.08 2.93 7.73
CA TRP A 119 -15.52 3.17 7.60
C TRP A 119 -16.06 2.40 6.39
N PHE A 120 -17.37 2.40 6.20
CA PHE A 120 -18.02 1.87 5.01
C PHE A 120 -19.09 2.81 4.48
N SER A 121 -19.44 2.66 3.21
CA SER A 121 -20.57 3.34 2.59
C SER A 121 -21.90 2.66 2.91
N ALA A 122 -23.00 3.40 2.79
CA ALA A 122 -24.33 2.86 3.03
C ALA A 122 -24.54 1.56 2.24
N THR A 123 -25.24 0.61 2.87
CA THR A 123 -25.57 -0.66 2.24
C THR A 123 -27.07 -0.77 2.04
N HIS A 124 -27.46 -1.23 0.85
CA HIS A 124 -28.85 -1.41 0.46
C HIS A 124 -29.02 -2.85 -0.02
N GLN A 125 -30.03 -3.51 0.53
CA GLN A 125 -30.45 -4.86 0.16
C GLN A 125 -31.84 -4.78 -0.48
N TYR A 126 -32.03 -5.46 -1.61
CA TYR A 126 -33.24 -5.38 -2.42
C TYR A 126 -34.13 -6.62 -2.33
N ASN A 127 -33.55 -7.81 -2.14
CA ASN A 127 -34.32 -9.03 -1.92
C ASN A 127 -33.52 -10.14 -1.24
N PHE A 128 -34.25 -11.02 -0.56
CA PHE A 128 -33.86 -12.39 -0.25
C PHE A 128 -34.81 -13.34 -1.01
N PRO A 129 -34.38 -14.51 -1.51
CA PRO A 129 -35.19 -15.37 -2.37
C PRO A 129 -36.53 -15.81 -1.76
N VAL A 130 -36.68 -15.73 -0.43
CA VAL A 130 -37.89 -16.10 0.32
C VAL A 130 -38.54 -14.93 1.06
N TYR A 131 -38.01 -13.70 0.96
CA TYR A 131 -38.58 -12.53 1.62
C TYR A 131 -38.24 -11.25 0.83
N PRO A 132 -39.20 -10.63 0.10
CA PRO A 132 -38.97 -9.34 -0.51
C PRO A 132 -38.94 -8.28 0.60
N PHE A 133 -37.77 -7.70 0.84
CA PHE A 133 -37.61 -6.53 1.69
C PHE A 133 -36.64 -5.56 1.05
N ARG A 134 -36.88 -4.26 1.26
CA ARG A 134 -35.91 -3.21 0.98
C ARG A 134 -35.45 -2.66 2.31
N PHE A 135 -34.20 -2.94 2.67
CA PHE A 135 -33.58 -2.35 3.85
C PHE A 135 -32.39 -1.51 3.41
N GLU A 136 -32.34 -0.31 3.96
CA GLU A 136 -31.23 0.61 3.83
C GLU A 136 -30.67 0.85 5.22
N GLN A 137 -29.36 0.68 5.35
CA GLN A 137 -28.65 1.10 6.56
C GLN A 137 -27.58 2.13 6.19
N GLY A 138 -27.81 3.35 6.65
CA GLY A 138 -26.82 4.42 6.64
C GLY A 138 -25.58 4.00 7.44
N GLY A 139 -24.40 4.27 6.87
CA GLY A 139 -23.14 3.67 7.30
C GLY A 139 -22.65 4.12 8.66
N VAL A 140 -22.97 3.35 9.71
CA VAL A 140 -22.31 3.40 11.03
C VAL A 140 -22.29 2.02 11.71
N ALA A 141 -21.84 0.98 11.02
CA ALA A 141 -21.11 -0.07 11.74
C ALA A 141 -19.62 0.17 11.48
N HIS A 142 -18.77 -0.15 12.46
CA HIS A 142 -17.35 0.14 12.36
C HIS A 142 -16.65 -1.12 11.85
N PRO A 143 -15.99 -1.09 10.68
CA PRO A 143 -15.10 -2.17 10.30
C PRO A 143 -14.11 -2.41 11.43
N VAL A 144 -14.00 -3.65 11.89
CA VAL A 144 -12.96 -4.03 12.85
C VAL A 144 -11.65 -3.91 12.12
N HIS A 145 -10.75 -3.07 12.62
CA HIS A 145 -9.43 -2.94 12.05
C HIS A 145 -8.35 -3.04 13.11
N GLN A 146 -7.24 -3.65 12.73
CA GLN A 146 -6.03 -3.74 13.51
C GLN A 146 -4.89 -3.24 12.65
N THR A 147 -4.07 -2.37 13.20
CA THR A 147 -2.91 -1.82 12.49
C THR A 147 -1.72 -1.73 13.41
N GLY A 148 -0.53 -1.86 12.86
CA GLY A 148 0.71 -1.64 13.59
C GLY A 148 1.87 -1.26 12.70
N ILE A 149 2.96 -0.84 13.35
CA ILE A 149 4.23 -0.49 12.71
C ILE A 149 5.31 -1.37 13.28
N ARG A 150 6.21 -1.84 12.41
CA ARG A 150 7.52 -2.35 12.78
C ARG A 150 8.56 -1.51 12.06
N SER A 151 9.36 -0.76 12.83
CA SER A 151 10.48 0.02 12.29
C SER A 151 11.74 -0.83 12.27
N GLY A 152 12.48 -0.78 11.17
CA GLY A 152 13.77 -1.46 11.00
C GLY A 152 14.76 -0.58 10.23
N THR A 153 16.00 -1.04 10.13
CA THR A 153 17.08 -0.35 9.42
C THR A 153 16.82 -0.16 7.93
N SER A 154 15.96 -1.01 7.33
CA SER A 154 15.58 -0.95 5.91
C SER A 154 14.33 -0.09 5.62
N GLY A 155 13.66 0.44 6.64
CA GLY A 155 12.44 1.23 6.49
C GLY A 155 11.37 0.88 7.53
N ASN A 156 10.16 1.41 7.30
CA ASN A 156 9.01 1.17 8.18
C ASN A 156 8.04 0.22 7.52
N THR A 157 7.76 -0.90 8.18
CA THR A 157 6.74 -1.85 7.73
C THR A 157 5.45 -1.62 8.51
N TYR A 158 4.42 -1.24 7.78
CA TYR A 158 3.04 -1.08 8.24
C TYR A 158 2.31 -2.37 7.94
N TRP A 159 1.54 -2.87 8.90
CA TRP A 159 0.60 -3.96 8.63
C TRP A 159 -0.80 -3.53 9.01
N PHE A 160 -1.78 -4.08 8.32
CA PHE A 160 -3.18 -3.85 8.60
C PHE A 160 -3.98 -5.14 8.43
N ARG A 161 -5.07 -5.19 9.16
CA ARG A 161 -6.18 -6.11 8.98
C ARG A 161 -7.45 -5.28 9.11
N VAL A 162 -8.39 -5.44 8.19
CA VAL A 162 -9.70 -4.80 8.26
C VAL A 162 -10.77 -5.79 7.83
N GLN A 163 -11.82 -5.86 8.63
CA GLN A 163 -12.96 -6.74 8.41
C GLN A 163 -14.26 -5.95 8.50
N ALA A 164 -15.19 -6.21 7.59
CA ALA A 164 -16.53 -5.62 7.61
C ALA A 164 -17.60 -6.65 7.28
N ALA A 165 -18.54 -6.82 8.21
CA ALA A 165 -19.75 -7.61 7.99
C ALA A 165 -20.80 -6.77 7.25
N GLU A 166 -21.67 -7.44 6.49
CA GLU A 166 -22.84 -6.80 5.89
C GLU A 166 -23.83 -6.42 7.01
N PRO A 167 -24.18 -5.12 7.18
CA PRO A 167 -24.86 -4.67 8.39
C PRO A 167 -26.37 -4.94 8.42
N VAL A 168 -27.00 -5.16 7.25
CA VAL A 168 -28.45 -5.35 7.10
C VAL A 168 -28.84 -6.80 7.39
N ILE A 169 -28.23 -7.74 6.66
CA ILE A 169 -28.45 -9.17 6.77
C ILE A 169 -27.95 -9.70 8.10
N ALA A 170 -26.85 -9.19 8.65
CA ALA A 170 -26.34 -9.58 9.97
C ALA A 170 -27.37 -9.40 11.10
N ARG A 171 -28.40 -8.56 10.91
CA ARG A 171 -29.48 -8.32 11.88
C ARG A 171 -30.67 -9.27 11.72
N LEU A 172 -30.75 -10.00 10.61
CA LEU A 172 -31.86 -10.90 10.35
C LEU A 172 -31.65 -12.23 11.12
N PRO A 173 -32.65 -12.69 11.90
CA PRO A 173 -32.58 -13.99 12.57
C PRO A 173 -32.32 -15.12 11.57
N VAL A 174 -31.49 -16.11 11.95
CA VAL A 174 -31.15 -17.31 11.16
C VAL A 174 -30.27 -17.04 9.91
N VAL A 175 -30.45 -15.90 9.25
CA VAL A 175 -29.83 -15.58 7.96
C VAL A 175 -28.54 -14.75 8.10
N GLY A 176 -28.37 -14.03 9.22
CA GLY A 176 -27.20 -13.18 9.45
C GLY A 176 -25.85 -13.93 9.48
N SER A 177 -25.86 -15.23 9.78
CA SER A 177 -24.66 -16.08 9.70
C SER A 177 -24.25 -16.44 8.26
N MET A 178 -25.11 -16.20 7.27
CA MET A 178 -24.88 -16.53 5.87
C MET A 178 -24.12 -15.45 5.08
N THR A 179 -23.90 -14.27 5.67
CA THR A 179 -23.13 -13.17 5.08
C THR A 179 -21.81 -13.02 5.80
N PRO A 180 -20.77 -13.76 5.38
CA PRO A 180 -19.46 -13.63 6.00
C PRO A 180 -18.87 -12.24 5.73
N SER A 181 -18.01 -11.79 6.64
CA SER A 181 -17.35 -10.49 6.55
C SER A 181 -16.34 -10.45 5.42
N ILE A 182 -16.27 -9.31 4.72
CA ILE A 182 -15.14 -8.99 3.86
C ILE A 182 -13.91 -8.79 4.74
N SER A 183 -12.80 -9.43 4.39
CA SER A 183 -11.53 -9.36 5.08
C SER A 183 -10.42 -8.93 4.12
N LEU A 184 -9.73 -7.86 4.47
CA LEU A 184 -8.50 -7.41 3.81
C LEU A 184 -7.38 -7.38 4.85
N HIS A 185 -6.21 -7.84 4.47
CA HIS A 185 -5.01 -7.69 5.27
C HIS A 185 -3.83 -7.41 4.37
N GLY A 186 -2.74 -6.93 4.94
CA GLY A 186 -1.56 -6.69 4.15
C GLY A 186 -0.46 -6.02 4.93
N SER A 187 0.67 -5.89 4.26
CA SER A 187 1.84 -5.23 4.79
C SER A 187 2.49 -4.37 3.71
N PHE A 188 2.88 -3.16 4.09
CA PHE A 188 3.60 -2.24 3.23
C PHE A 188 4.87 -1.79 3.94
N SER A 189 6.01 -1.87 3.26
CA SER A 189 7.23 -1.19 3.66
C SER A 189 7.32 0.13 2.92
N VAL A 190 7.54 1.21 3.67
CA VAL A 190 7.81 2.52 3.09
C VAL A 190 9.20 2.98 3.51
N ARG A 191 9.98 3.38 2.52
CA ARG A 191 11.31 3.93 2.71
C ARG A 191 11.39 5.27 1.97
N TYR A 192 11.86 6.29 2.66
CA TYR A 192 12.14 7.59 2.05
C TYR A 192 13.65 7.76 1.88
N ALA A 193 14.11 8.02 0.67
CA ALA A 193 15.51 8.32 0.39
C ALA A 193 15.61 9.15 -0.89
N ASN A 194 16.51 10.14 -0.91
CA ASN A 194 16.80 10.97 -2.09
C ASN A 194 15.55 11.57 -2.73
N ASP A 195 14.67 12.16 -1.91
CA ASP A 195 13.38 12.73 -2.34
C ASP A 195 12.47 11.76 -3.08
N THR A 196 12.67 10.46 -2.88
CA THR A 196 11.86 9.40 -3.45
C THR A 196 11.20 8.59 -2.34
N LEU A 197 9.89 8.38 -2.47
CA LEU A 197 9.13 7.47 -1.64
C LEU A 197 9.10 6.09 -2.31
N PHE A 198 9.78 5.12 -1.72
CA PHE A 198 9.71 3.73 -2.13
C PHE A 198 8.64 3.02 -1.32
N VAL A 199 7.67 2.44 -2.01
CA VAL A 199 6.58 1.66 -1.40
C VAL A 199 6.67 0.24 -1.92
N TYR A 200 6.79 -0.71 -1.00
CA TYR A 200 6.77 -2.14 -1.28
C TYR A 200 5.68 -2.78 -0.46
N GLY A 201 5.09 -3.87 -0.92
CA GLY A 201 4.22 -4.65 -0.05
C GLY A 201 3.30 -5.58 -0.78
N GLN A 202 2.36 -6.13 -0.03
CA GLN A 202 1.35 -7.04 -0.52
C GLN A 202 0.01 -6.78 0.15
N GLY A 203 -1.04 -6.95 -0.62
CA GLY A 203 -2.42 -7.01 -0.15
C GLY A 203 -2.95 -8.42 -0.32
N LEU A 204 -3.54 -8.93 0.74
CA LEU A 204 -4.19 -10.22 0.81
C LEU A 204 -5.64 -10.02 1.26
N GLY A 205 -6.50 -10.98 0.99
CA GLY A 205 -7.86 -10.95 1.50
C GLY A 205 -8.77 -11.94 0.82
N ASP A 206 -10.05 -11.66 0.91
CA ASP A 206 -11.09 -12.44 0.25
C ASP A 206 -11.09 -12.22 -1.26
N GLY A 207 -11.60 -13.20 -2.00
CA GLY A 207 -11.64 -13.15 -3.47
C GLY A 207 -12.76 -12.27 -4.03
N PHE A 208 -13.48 -11.57 -3.15
CA PHE A 208 -14.59 -10.69 -3.44
C PHE A 208 -14.68 -9.62 -2.34
N PRO A 209 -15.14 -8.38 -2.63
CA PRO A 209 -15.33 -7.80 -3.96
C PRO A 209 -13.98 -7.27 -4.51
N ASP A 210 -14.02 -6.28 -5.41
CA ASP A 210 -12.79 -5.63 -5.92
C ASP A 210 -12.05 -4.89 -4.79
N ALA A 211 -10.76 -4.63 -5.00
CA ALA A 211 -9.96 -3.84 -4.08
C ALA A 211 -9.00 -2.88 -4.80
N GLU A 212 -8.71 -1.75 -4.17
CA GLU A 212 -7.75 -0.76 -4.68
C GLU A 212 -6.93 -0.13 -3.57
N TYR A 213 -5.68 0.13 -3.90
CA TYR A 213 -4.66 0.58 -2.98
C TYR A 213 -4.00 1.79 -3.61
N PHE A 214 -3.95 2.89 -2.89
CA PHE A 214 -3.36 4.12 -3.40
C PHE A 214 -2.75 4.94 -2.26
N VAL A 215 -1.77 5.77 -2.60
CA VAL A 215 -1.15 6.68 -1.65
C VAL A 215 -1.48 8.12 -2.01
N VAL A 216 -1.70 8.95 -1.01
CA VAL A 216 -2.04 10.36 -1.15
C VAL A 216 -1.00 11.18 -0.42
N ALA A 217 -0.39 12.13 -1.11
CA ALA A 217 0.53 13.10 -0.51
C ALA A 217 -0.24 14.10 0.37
N ALA A 218 0.45 14.80 1.26
CA ALA A 218 -0.13 15.83 2.14
C ALA A 218 -1.02 16.86 1.42
N ARG A 219 -0.73 17.16 0.14
CA ARG A 219 -1.44 18.15 -0.68
C ARG A 219 -2.49 17.55 -1.62
N GLY A 220 -2.89 16.30 -1.40
CA GLY A 220 -4.05 15.69 -2.06
C GLY A 220 -3.78 14.99 -3.39
N LYS A 221 -2.59 15.13 -3.99
CA LYS A 221 -2.22 14.31 -5.17
C LYS A 221 -2.13 12.85 -4.76
N ALA A 222 -2.74 11.98 -5.56
CA ALA A 222 -2.91 10.58 -5.25
C ALA A 222 -2.37 9.70 -6.37
N VAL A 223 -1.70 8.61 -5.99
CA VAL A 223 -1.04 7.63 -6.85
C VAL A 223 -1.72 6.30 -6.64
N LEU A 224 -2.32 5.74 -7.69
CA LEU A 224 -2.88 4.39 -7.64
C LEU A 224 -1.73 3.38 -7.60
N LEU A 225 -1.59 2.65 -6.50
CA LEU A 225 -0.50 1.69 -6.32
C LEU A 225 -0.82 0.35 -6.97
N SER A 226 -2.05 -0.15 -6.76
CA SER A 226 -2.50 -1.40 -7.34
C SER A 226 -4.02 -1.57 -7.24
N THR A 227 -4.54 -2.50 -8.02
CA THR A 227 -5.95 -2.89 -8.07
C THR A 227 -6.10 -4.40 -8.17
N TYR A 228 -7.10 -4.92 -7.50
CA TYR A 228 -7.59 -6.28 -7.63
C TYR A 228 -9.00 -6.24 -8.20
N LYS A 229 -9.22 -7.03 -9.26
CA LYS A 229 -10.54 -7.27 -9.81
C LYS A 229 -10.95 -8.72 -9.56
N HIS A 230 -12.07 -8.95 -8.89
CA HIS A 230 -12.59 -10.29 -8.69
C HIS A 230 -13.00 -10.93 -10.05
N PRO A 231 -12.90 -12.27 -10.19
CA PRO A 231 -13.42 -12.96 -11.36
C PRO A 231 -14.93 -12.75 -11.51
N ALA A 232 -15.45 -12.72 -12.74
CA ALA A 232 -16.90 -12.56 -12.99
C ALA A 232 -17.77 -13.66 -12.36
N THR A 233 -17.18 -14.81 -12.02
CA THR A 233 -17.85 -15.93 -11.34
C THR A 233 -17.79 -15.84 -9.82
N ALA A 234 -17.04 -14.88 -9.26
CA ALA A 234 -16.93 -14.75 -7.82
C ALA A 234 -18.24 -14.25 -7.22
N SER A 235 -18.51 -14.69 -6.00
CA SER A 235 -19.81 -14.49 -5.35
C SER A 235 -19.59 -14.25 -3.86
N PRO A 236 -20.36 -13.34 -3.23
CA PRO A 236 -20.30 -13.13 -1.79
C PRO A 236 -20.35 -14.45 -1.00
N LEU A 237 -21.25 -15.37 -1.38
CA LEU A 237 -21.41 -16.65 -0.67
C LEU A 237 -20.16 -17.54 -0.64
N TRP A 238 -19.39 -17.56 -1.73
CA TRP A 238 -18.30 -18.53 -1.94
C TRP A 238 -16.94 -17.90 -1.76
N ASP A 239 -16.83 -16.60 -2.01
CA ASP A 239 -15.56 -15.91 -2.08
C ASP A 239 -15.22 -15.05 -0.87
N LEU A 240 -16.19 -14.82 0.01
CA LEU A 240 -16.04 -14.14 1.30
C LEU A 240 -15.92 -15.03 2.55
N PRO A 241 -15.76 -16.38 2.58
CA PRO A 241 -15.87 -17.16 3.82
C PRO A 241 -14.69 -16.95 4.80
N GLY A 242 -14.54 -15.73 5.30
CA GLY A 242 -13.75 -15.28 6.43
C GLY A 242 -12.26 -15.50 6.28
N GLU A 243 -11.50 -14.41 6.16
CA GLU A 243 -10.04 -14.42 6.36
C GLU A 243 -9.26 -15.21 5.31
N ARG A 244 -9.77 -15.36 4.09
CA ARG A 244 -8.99 -15.98 3.03
C ARG A 244 -7.73 -15.15 2.81
N GLN A 245 -6.63 -15.83 2.51
CA GLN A 245 -5.34 -15.20 2.20
C GLN A 245 -5.09 -15.21 0.70
N VAL A 246 -6.10 -14.84 -0.11
CA VAL A 246 -5.91 -14.74 -1.55
C VAL A 246 -4.97 -13.57 -1.81
N PRO A 247 -3.87 -13.77 -2.56
CA PRO A 247 -3.03 -12.67 -3.01
C PRO A 247 -3.85 -11.74 -3.90
N LEU A 248 -4.17 -10.56 -3.39
CA LEU A 248 -4.92 -9.55 -4.14
C LEU A 248 -3.97 -8.73 -5.00
N LEU A 249 -2.78 -8.43 -4.46
CA LEU A 249 -1.79 -7.59 -5.12
C LEU A 249 -0.40 -7.67 -4.51
N GLU A 250 0.57 -7.26 -5.32
CA GLU A 250 1.94 -6.95 -4.93
C GLU A 250 2.28 -5.52 -5.40
N ILE A 251 2.89 -4.72 -4.52
CA ILE A 251 3.26 -3.33 -4.79
C ILE A 251 4.77 -3.24 -4.82
N SER A 252 5.28 -2.64 -5.90
CA SER A 252 6.62 -2.07 -5.98
C SER A 252 6.51 -0.75 -6.73
N ALA A 253 6.56 0.35 -5.97
CA ALA A 253 6.40 1.70 -6.51
C ALA A 253 7.51 2.62 -6.02
N SER A 254 7.95 3.51 -6.91
CA SER A 254 8.89 4.58 -6.63
C SER A 254 8.23 5.89 -7.02
N ILE A 255 8.05 6.80 -6.06
CA ILE A 255 7.31 8.04 -6.24
C ILE A 255 8.22 9.21 -5.92
N ASP A 256 8.53 10.02 -6.93
CA ASP A 256 9.41 11.17 -6.76
C ASP A 256 8.64 12.33 -6.12
N LEU A 257 9.26 12.94 -5.12
CA LEU A 257 8.74 14.11 -4.43
C LEU A 257 9.37 15.39 -4.98
N ALA A 258 8.56 16.42 -5.23
CA ALA A 258 9.03 17.77 -5.52
C ALA A 258 9.66 18.41 -4.28
N CYS A 259 10.32 19.55 -4.48
CA CYS A 259 10.89 20.41 -3.42
C CYS A 259 9.89 20.79 -2.30
N ASN A 260 8.58 20.62 -2.54
CA ASN A 260 7.49 20.87 -1.59
C ASN A 260 6.80 19.59 -1.08
N ARG A 261 7.41 18.42 -1.32
CA ARG A 261 6.92 17.08 -0.97
C ARG A 261 5.58 16.69 -1.63
N GLN A 262 5.30 17.26 -2.79
CA GLN A 262 4.23 16.78 -3.68
C GLN A 262 4.75 15.64 -4.55
N PHE A 263 3.86 14.71 -4.94
CA PHE A 263 4.21 13.71 -5.95
C PHE A 263 4.39 14.39 -7.31
N VAL A 264 5.50 14.14 -7.99
CA VAL A 264 5.78 14.74 -9.31
C VAL A 264 5.76 13.66 -10.37
N TRP A 265 6.44 12.54 -10.12
CA TRP A 265 6.59 11.42 -11.05
C TRP A 265 6.35 10.09 -10.37
N GLU A 266 5.86 9.13 -11.15
CA GLU A 266 5.47 7.80 -10.68
C GLU A 266 6.10 6.75 -11.59
N TRP A 267 6.84 5.81 -11.00
CA TRP A 267 7.35 4.63 -11.70
C TRP A 267 6.75 3.38 -11.05
N PHE A 268 6.08 2.57 -11.86
CA PHE A 268 5.37 1.38 -11.40
C PHE A 268 6.02 0.09 -11.91
N LEU A 269 6.22 -0.85 -11.00
CA LEU A 269 6.32 -2.27 -11.32
C LEU A 269 5.25 -3.01 -10.49
N GLY A 270 4.01 -2.96 -10.97
CA GLY A 270 2.89 -3.66 -10.34
C GLY A 270 2.66 -5.01 -11.01
N HIS A 271 2.61 -6.09 -10.23
CA HIS A 271 2.14 -7.39 -10.69
C HIS A 271 0.68 -7.58 -10.26
N HIS A 272 -0.22 -7.66 -11.25
CA HIS A 272 -1.61 -8.06 -11.00
C HIS A 272 -1.70 -9.58 -11.02
N TYR A 273 -2.21 -10.16 -9.93
CA TYR A 273 -2.62 -11.56 -9.89
C TYR A 273 -4.02 -11.68 -10.46
N ASN A 274 -4.13 -11.84 -11.78
CA ASN A 274 -5.32 -12.46 -12.36
C ASN A 274 -5.02 -13.94 -12.53
N LYS A 275 -5.97 -14.81 -12.16
CA LYS A 275 -5.91 -16.28 -12.39
C LYS A 275 -5.70 -16.70 -13.86
N MET A 276 -5.61 -15.74 -14.79
CA MET A 276 -5.38 -15.94 -16.23
C MET A 276 -4.05 -15.34 -16.76
N GLY A 277 -3.08 -15.04 -15.88
CA GLY A 277 -1.72 -14.70 -16.29
C GLY A 277 -1.30 -13.27 -15.95
N THR A 278 -0.02 -13.14 -15.62
CA THR A 278 0.65 -11.91 -15.22
C THR A 278 0.76 -10.96 -16.41
N ARG A 279 0.09 -9.79 -16.35
CA ARG A 279 0.36 -8.66 -17.24
C ARG A 279 0.77 -7.46 -16.40
N ALA A 280 1.98 -6.96 -16.62
CA ALA A 280 2.37 -5.62 -16.19
C ALA A 280 1.62 -4.62 -17.06
N ILE A 281 0.76 -3.79 -16.47
CA ILE A 281 0.12 -2.68 -17.19
C ILE A 281 0.88 -1.41 -16.80
N PRO A 282 1.66 -0.80 -17.71
CA PRO A 282 2.19 0.53 -17.46
C PRO A 282 1.01 1.51 -17.46
N LEU A 283 0.60 1.96 -16.28
CA LEU A 283 -0.33 3.08 -16.14
C LEU A 283 0.47 4.38 -16.38
N SER A 284 0.43 4.87 -17.61
CA SER A 284 0.73 6.27 -17.90
C SER A 284 -0.52 7.08 -17.56
N LEU A 285 -0.51 7.77 -16.42
CA LEU A 285 -1.50 8.79 -16.12
C LEU A 285 -0.94 10.12 -16.63
N THR A 286 -1.30 10.49 -17.85
CA THR A 286 -1.20 11.87 -18.33
C THR A 286 -2.31 12.71 -17.71
N HIS A 287 -1.94 13.62 -16.81
CA HIS A 287 -2.67 14.86 -16.54
C HIS A 287 -1.65 15.99 -16.41
#